data_AF-A0A3M1QXH4-F1
#
_entry.id   AF-A0A3M1QXH4-F1
#
_cell.length_a   1.000
_cell.length_b   1.000
_cell.length_c   1.000
_cell.angle_alpha   90.00
_cell.angle_beta   90.00
_cell.angle_gamma   90.00
#
_symmetry.space_group_name_H-M   'P 1'
#
loop_
_entity.id
_entity.type
_entity.pdbx_description
1 polymer ?
#
loop_
_entity_poly.entity_id
_entity_poly.type
_entity_poly.pdbx_seq_one_letter_code
_entity_poly.pdbx_strand_id
1 'polypeptide(L)' 'MATITCSRCGAVTEPMAECDLGGKLGETILAHTCPACWKQWEQQRVMVINEYRLNLGNPAHFDTLLRAMKEFLRLPE' A
#
# COMPACT_ATOMS: atom_id res chain seq x y z
N MET A 1 10.03 -21.16 1.73
CA MET A 1 9.89 -19.78 1.25
C MET A 1 8.41 -19.53 1.08
N ALA A 2 7.82 -18.64 1.89
CA ALA A 2 6.43 -18.25 1.69
C ALA A 2 6.37 -17.39 0.43
N THR A 3 5.52 -17.75 -0.52
CA THR A 3 5.27 -16.95 -1.71
C THR A 3 3.90 -16.30 -1.60
N ILE A 4 3.80 -15.06 -2.04
CA ILE A 4 2.54 -14.31 -2.11
C ILE A 4 2.17 -14.07 -3.56
N THR A 5 0.88 -13.91 -3.82
CA THR A 5 0.38 -13.46 -5.13
C THR A 5 0.01 -11.99 -5.02
N CYS A 6 0.70 -11.14 -5.77
CA CYS A 6 0.43 -9.70 -5.75
C CYS A 6 -0.93 -9.41 -6.40
N SER A 7 -1.82 -8.77 -5.65
CA SER A 7 -3.16 -8.35 -6.11
C SER A 7 -3.11 -7.32 -7.25
N ARG A 8 -2.07 -6.48 -7.28
CA ARG A 8 -1.89 -5.46 -8.31
C ARG A 8 -1.36 -6.00 -9.64
N CYS A 9 -0.25 -6.74 -9.61
CA CYS A 9 0.48 -7.17 -10.80
C CYS A 9 0.35 -8.66 -11.13
N GLY A 10 -0.25 -9.47 -10.24
CA GLY A 10 -0.42 -10.92 -10.41
C GLY A 10 0.84 -11.76 -10.25
N ALA A 11 2.00 -11.13 -9.98
CA ALA A 11 3.26 -11.86 -9.82
C ALA A 11 3.29 -12.67 -8.50
N VAL A 12 3.88 -13.87 -8.57
CA VAL A 12 4.18 -14.70 -7.39
C VAL A 12 5.59 -14.37 -6.92
N THR A 13 5.71 -13.73 -5.77
CA THR A 13 7.01 -13.26 -5.23
C THR A 13 7.14 -13.59 -3.75
N GLU A 14 8.31 -13.38 -3.18
CA GLU A 14 8.44 -13.34 -1.73
C GLU A 14 7.72 -12.12 -1.16
N PRO A 15 7.10 -12.24 0.03
CA PRO A 15 6.47 -11.12 0.71
C PRO A 15 7.51 -10.08 1.12
N MET A 16 7.03 -8.87 1.37
CA MET A 16 7.85 -7.83 1.98
C MET A 16 8.14 -8.19 3.45
N ALA A 17 9.26 -7.70 3.97
CA ALA A 17 9.60 -7.88 5.38
C ALA A 17 8.73 -7.01 6.31
N GLU A 18 8.47 -5.77 5.89
CA GLU A 18 7.72 -4.79 6.68
C GLU A 18 7.02 -3.78 5.78
N CYS A 19 6.06 -3.06 6.34
CA CYS A 19 5.44 -1.90 5.72
C CYS A 19 5.19 -0.82 6.79
N ASP A 20 5.07 0.44 6.36
CA ASP A 20 4.85 1.59 7.25
C ASP A 20 3.50 1.56 8.02
N LEU A 21 2.63 0.59 7.71
CA LEU A 21 1.29 0.48 8.28
C LEU A 21 1.20 -0.70 9.24
N GLY A 22 0.66 -0.44 10.42
CA GLY A 22 0.42 -1.45 11.45
C GLY A 22 -0.98 -2.06 11.41
N GLY A 23 -1.17 -3.08 12.23
CA GLY A 23 -2.46 -3.76 12.42
C GLY A 23 -2.91 -4.57 11.20
N LYS A 24 -4.22 -4.82 11.12
CA LYS A 24 -4.82 -5.68 10.07
C LYS A 24 -4.49 -5.22 8.64
N LEU A 25 -4.42 -3.91 8.42
CA LEU A 25 -4.11 -3.37 7.10
C LEU A 25 -2.67 -3.70 6.67
N GLY A 26 -1.71 -3.61 7.61
CA GLY A 26 -0.33 -4.01 7.36
C GLY A 26 -0.23 -5.50 7.01
N GLU A 27 -0.93 -6.36 7.75
CA GLU A 27 -1.00 -7.79 7.47
C GLU A 27 -1.56 -8.08 6.06
N THR A 28 -2.65 -7.39 5.65
CA THR A 28 -3.21 -7.51 4.30
C THR A 28 -2.23 -7.08 3.22
N ILE A 29 -1.48 -5.98 3.45
CA ILE A 29 -0.48 -5.50 2.49
C ILE A 29 0.63 -6.55 2.34
N LEU A 30 1.19 -7.06 3.44
CA LEU A 30 2.26 -8.06 3.41
C LEU A 30 1.82 -9.36 2.74
N ALA A 31 0.54 -9.74 2.87
CA ALA A 31 -0.01 -10.95 2.26
C ALA A 31 -0.34 -10.81 0.76
N HIS A 32 -0.67 -9.60 0.29
CA HIS A 32 -1.21 -9.38 -1.06
C HIS A 32 -0.41 -8.39 -1.93
N THR A 33 0.73 -7.87 -1.45
CA THR A 33 1.54 -6.88 -2.17
C THR A 33 3.01 -7.29 -2.26
N CYS A 34 3.56 -7.31 -3.47
CA CYS A 34 4.98 -7.58 -3.67
C CYS A 34 5.86 -6.32 -3.43
N PRO A 35 7.15 -6.50 -3.10
CA PRO A 35 8.09 -5.40 -2.85
C PRO A 35 8.14 -4.36 -3.98
N ALA A 36 8.05 -4.79 -5.24
CA ALA A 36 8.10 -3.90 -6.39
C ALA A 36 6.87 -2.98 -6.48
N CYS A 37 5.66 -3.51 -6.21
CA CYS A 37 4.44 -2.71 -6.25
C CYS A 37 4.38 -1.72 -5.08
N TRP A 38 4.88 -2.12 -3.92
CA TRP A 38 4.97 -1.24 -2.76
C TRP A 38 5.93 -0.07 -2.98
N LYS A 39 7.12 -0.34 -3.53
CA LYS A 39 8.06 0.74 -3.90
C LYS A 39 7.45 1.75 -4.88
N GLN A 40 6.64 1.29 -5.82
CA GLN A 40 5.90 2.18 -6.71
C GLN A 40 4.83 2.98 -5.95
N TRP A 41 4.16 2.36 -4.98
CA TRP A 41 3.20 3.05 -4.12
C TRP A 41 3.88 4.15 -3.30
N GLU A 42 5.07 3.93 -2.74
CA GLU A 42 5.80 4.95 -1.98
C GLU A 42 6.05 6.22 -2.80
N GLN A 43 6.39 6.06 -4.09
CA GLN A 43 6.55 7.18 -5.01
C GLN A 43 5.22 7.88 -5.32
N GLN A 44 4.16 7.10 -5.53
CA GLN A 44 2.80 7.62 -5.79
C GLN A 44 2.22 8.33 -4.57
N ARG A 45 2.47 7.82 -3.36
CA ARG A 45 2.07 8.44 -2.10
C ARG A 45 2.55 9.88 -2.01
N VAL A 46 3.80 10.16 -2.38
CA VAL A 46 4.34 11.53 -2.36
C VAL A 46 3.59 12.43 -3.36
N MET A 47 3.31 11.93 -4.56
CA MET A 47 2.53 12.68 -5.57
C MET A 47 1.11 12.96 -5.09
N VAL A 48 0.42 11.96 -4.54
CA VAL A 48 -0.95 12.09 -3.98
C VAL A 48 -0.96 13.10 -2.83
N ILE A 49 0.00 13.03 -1.90
CA ILE A 49 0.08 13.97 -0.79
C ILE A 49 0.23 15.41 -1.29
N ASN A 50 1.10 15.64 -2.27
CA ASN A 50 1.37 16.98 -2.79
C ASN A 50 0.19 17.53 -3.59
N GLU A 51 -0.41 16.71 -4.46
CA GLU A 51 -1.51 17.14 -5.34
C GLU A 51 -2.77 17.48 -4.54
N TYR A 52 -3.15 16.61 -3.60
CA TYR A 52 -4.31 16.82 -2.74
C TYR A 52 -4.00 17.69 -1.51
N ARG A 53 -2.74 18.16 -1.36
CA ARG A 53 -2.23 18.89 -0.19
C ARG A 53 -2.64 18.23 1.13
N LEU A 54 -2.47 16.92 1.21
CA LEU A 54 -2.86 16.12 2.37
C LEU A 54 -1.99 16.50 3.57
N ASN A 55 -2.60 16.48 4.75
CA ASN A 55 -1.93 16.67 6.02
C ASN A 55 -2.05 15.37 6.79
N LEU A 56 -0.94 14.65 6.95
CA LEU A 56 -0.94 13.32 7.57
C LEU A 56 -1.27 13.35 9.08
N GLY A 57 -1.28 14.53 9.71
CA GLY A 57 -1.79 14.71 11.07
C GLY A 57 -3.32 14.83 11.14
N ASN A 58 -4.01 15.04 10.02
CA ASN A 58 -5.47 15.05 9.95
C ASN A 58 -5.98 13.63 9.59
N PRO A 59 -6.77 12.99 10.46
CA PRO A 59 -7.31 11.64 10.21
C PRO A 59 -8.08 11.53 8.89
N ALA A 60 -8.86 12.55 8.50
CA ALA A 60 -9.62 12.52 7.26
C ALA A 60 -8.72 12.55 6.01
N HIS A 61 -7.59 13.25 6.07
CA HIS A 61 -6.63 13.29 4.97
C HIS A 61 -5.83 11.97 4.90
N PHE A 62 -5.53 11.38 6.05
CA PHE A 62 -4.93 10.05 6.12
C PHE A 62 -5.86 8.99 5.53
N ASP A 63 -7.16 9.04 5.81
CA ASP A 63 -8.15 8.15 5.20
C ASP A 63 -8.19 8.27 3.68
N THR A 64 -8.10 9.50 3.14
CA THR A 64 -7.98 9.71 1.68
C THR A 64 -6.73 9.06 1.11
N LEU A 65 -5.59 9.17 1.79
CA LEU A 65 -4.36 8.52 1.37
C LEU A 65 -4.50 6.98 1.40
N LEU A 66 -5.12 6.43 2.45
CA LEU A 66 -5.36 4.99 2.56
C LEU A 66 -6.29 4.48 1.45
N ARG A 67 -7.32 5.25 1.07
CA ARG A 67 -8.20 4.90 -0.07
C ARG A 67 -7.40 4.84 -1.37
N ALA A 68 -6.62 5.88 -1.66
CA ALA A 68 -5.75 5.91 -2.83
C ALA A 68 -4.75 4.74 -2.85
N MET A 69 -4.21 4.36 -1.68
CA MET A 69 -3.34 3.19 -1.54
C MET A 69 -4.07 1.89 -1.91
N LYS A 70 -5.24 1.65 -1.30
CA LYS A 70 -6.02 0.43 -1.54
C LYS A 70 -6.40 0.29 -3.01
N GLU A 71 -6.81 1.38 -3.64
CA GLU A 71 -7.12 1.42 -5.08
C GLU A 71 -5.88 1.14 -5.93
N PHE A 72 -4.75 1.78 -5.62
CA PHE A 72 -3.51 1.61 -6.36
C PHE A 72 -2.97 0.18 -6.28
N LEU A 73 -3.01 -0.41 -5.08
CA LEU A 73 -2.56 -1.77 -4.82
C LEU A 73 -3.60 -2.84 -5.15
N ARG A 74 -4.84 -2.45 -5.48
CA ARG A 74 -5.97 -3.37 -5.71
C ARG A 74 -6.16 -4.37 -4.57
N LEU A 75 -6.03 -3.90 -3.33
CA LEU A 75 -6.19 -4.76 -2.16
C LEU A 75 -7.63 -5.29 -2.09
N PRO A 76 -7.83 -6.56 -1.72
CA PRO A 76 -9.17 -7.07 -1.40
C PRO A 76 -9.74 -6.32 -0.19
N GLU A 77 -11.05 -6.05 -0.21
CA GLU A 77 -11.79 -5.37 0.89
C GLU A 77 -11.75 -6.17 2.21
#